data_AF-A0A3C0CA74-F1
#
_entry.id   AF-A0A3C0CA74-F1
#
_cell.length_a   1.000
_cell.length_b   1.000
_cell.length_c   1.000
_cell.angle_alpha   90.00
_cell.angle_beta   90.00
_cell.angle_gamma   90.00
#
_symmetry.space_group_name_H-M   'P 1'
#
loop_
_entity.id
_entity.type
_entity.pdbx_description
1 polymer ?
#
loop_
_entity_poly.entity_id
_entity_poly.type
_entity_poly.pdbx_seq_one_letter_code
_entity_poly.pdbx_strand_id
1 'polypeptide(L)'
;LSNSRGNPYLEEMVVDMSSQNSRAEGYDLAAEILKSIGSFTKVHKKKPVYASLAVLKAPDIPSLLIETGFLSNRYEEIQLNQPNYQKQMAYRIFLGIRSYYEKNPLNDLKSRIDSDSRGNKALASTATHTVQKGEYLAKIAARYDVSIAELRRMNSLKSDTVHAGQILKVPKK
;
A
#
# COMPACT_ATOMS: atom_id res chain seq x y z
N LEU A 1 -41.36 1.96 16.01
CA LEU A 1 -41.22 1.17 14.77
C LEU A 1 -40.57 -0.17 15.11
N SER A 2 -41.27 -0.95 15.94
CA SER A 2 -40.75 -2.12 16.65
C SER A 2 -41.57 -3.33 16.24
N ASN A 3 -41.39 -3.76 14.98
CA ASN A 3 -41.67 -5.10 14.48
C ASN A 3 -41.44 -5.11 12.96
N SER A 4 -40.19 -5.36 12.56
CA SER A 4 -39.93 -5.93 11.24
C SER A 4 -39.12 -7.18 11.52
N ARG A 5 -39.82 -8.30 11.78
CA ARG A 5 -39.22 -9.62 11.60
C ARG A 5 -38.86 -9.66 10.11
N GLY A 6 -37.56 -9.56 9.82
CA GLY A 6 -37.00 -9.32 8.50
C GLY A 6 -37.64 -10.21 7.46
N ASN A 7 -38.03 -9.61 6.34
CA ASN A 7 -38.53 -10.35 5.20
C ASN A 7 -37.35 -11.19 4.67
N PRO A 8 -37.41 -12.54 4.71
CA PRO A 8 -36.28 -13.40 4.32
C PRO A 8 -35.85 -13.16 2.87
N TYR A 9 -36.78 -12.76 1.99
CA TYR A 9 -36.46 -12.40 0.61
C TYR A 9 -35.63 -11.12 0.48
N LEU A 10 -35.82 -10.16 1.39
CA LEU A 10 -35.01 -8.92 1.39
C LEU A 10 -33.61 -9.17 1.94
N GLU A 11 -33.49 -10.01 2.98
CA GLU A 11 -32.18 -10.40 3.53
C GLU A 11 -31.37 -11.19 2.50
N GLU A 12 -31.99 -12.16 1.82
CA GLU A 12 -31.37 -12.92 0.74
C GLU A 12 -30.94 -12.01 -0.42
N MET A 13 -31.79 -11.07 -0.84
CA MET A 13 -31.46 -10.10 -1.89
C MET A 13 -30.28 -9.20 -1.50
N VAL A 14 -30.20 -8.75 -0.25
CA VAL A 14 -29.08 -7.93 0.24
C VAL A 14 -27.78 -8.74 0.25
N VAL A 15 -27.82 -9.99 0.71
CA VAL A 15 -26.67 -10.89 0.71
C VAL A 15 -26.22 -11.23 -0.72
N ASP A 16 -27.16 -11.43 -1.64
CA ASP A 16 -26.84 -11.68 -3.04
C ASP A 16 -26.22 -10.46 -3.70
N MET A 17 -26.77 -9.26 -3.45
CA MET A 17 -26.20 -8.01 -3.93
C MET A 17 -24.79 -7.76 -3.38
N SER A 18 -24.58 -7.96 -2.07
CA SER A 18 -23.25 -7.82 -1.48
C SER A 18 -22.28 -8.82 -2.09
N SER A 19 -22.72 -10.06 -2.28
CA SER A 19 -21.90 -11.12 -2.85
C SER A 19 -21.54 -10.86 -4.31
N GLN A 20 -22.45 -10.27 -5.09
CA GLN A 20 -22.17 -9.84 -6.45
C GLN A 20 -21.19 -8.67 -6.48
N ASN A 21 -21.36 -7.68 -5.60
CA ASN A 21 -20.45 -6.55 -5.48
C ASN A 21 -19.02 -7.00 -5.10
N SER A 22 -18.89 -7.83 -4.06
CA SER A 22 -17.62 -8.40 -3.61
C SER A 22 -16.90 -9.20 -4.71
N ARG A 23 -17.67 -9.90 -5.58
CA ARG A 23 -17.11 -10.61 -6.74
C ARG A 23 -16.61 -9.66 -7.82
N ALA A 24 -17.35 -8.59 -8.09
CA ALA A 24 -16.95 -7.58 -9.07
C ALA A 24 -15.68 -6.85 -8.60
N GLU A 25 -15.64 -6.42 -7.35
CA GLU A 25 -14.45 -5.82 -6.72
C GLU A 25 -13.26 -6.78 -6.73
N GLY A 26 -13.50 -8.05 -6.37
CA GLY A 26 -12.48 -9.09 -6.45
C GLY A 26 -11.93 -9.26 -7.87
N TYR A 27 -12.79 -9.25 -8.89
CA TYR A 27 -12.35 -9.36 -10.28
C TYR A 27 -11.43 -8.21 -10.70
N ASP A 28 -11.79 -6.97 -10.36
CA ASP A 28 -11.00 -5.79 -10.71
C ASP A 28 -9.66 -5.76 -9.94
N LEU A 29 -9.68 -6.13 -8.66
CA LEU A 29 -8.45 -6.30 -7.87
C LEU A 29 -7.54 -7.38 -8.48
N ALA A 30 -8.11 -8.52 -8.86
CA ALA A 30 -7.37 -9.59 -9.52
C ALA A 30 -6.75 -9.14 -10.84
N ALA A 31 -7.45 -8.31 -11.63
CA ALA A 31 -6.94 -7.81 -12.90
C ALA A 31 -5.69 -6.93 -12.70
N GLU A 32 -5.68 -6.06 -11.68
CA GLU A 32 -4.53 -5.21 -11.34
C GLU A 32 -3.34 -6.02 -10.80
N ILE A 33 -3.60 -7.02 -9.96
CA ILE A 33 -2.59 -7.96 -9.49
C ILE A 33 -2.01 -8.76 -10.66
N LEU A 34 -2.85 -9.32 -11.53
CA LEU A 34 -2.43 -10.13 -12.67
C LEU A 34 -1.58 -9.31 -13.66
N LYS A 35 -1.95 -8.04 -13.90
CA LYS A 35 -1.15 -7.11 -14.70
C LYS A 35 0.24 -6.88 -14.10
N SER A 36 0.31 -6.70 -12.78
CA SER A 36 1.57 -6.49 -12.05
C SER A 36 2.47 -7.73 -12.07
N ILE A 37 1.89 -8.92 -11.86
CA ILE A 37 2.60 -10.21 -11.92
C ILE A 37 3.08 -10.51 -13.34
N GLY A 38 2.25 -10.25 -14.36
CA GLY A 38 2.59 -10.49 -15.77
C GLY A 38 3.78 -9.68 -16.29
N SER A 39 4.19 -8.62 -15.59
CA SER A 39 5.43 -7.89 -15.88
C SER A 39 6.71 -8.59 -15.40
N PHE A 40 6.57 -9.58 -14.51
CA PHE A 40 7.67 -10.28 -13.85
C PHE A 40 7.78 -11.74 -14.29
N THR A 41 6.66 -12.44 -14.39
CA THR A 41 6.62 -13.86 -14.77
C THR A 41 5.59 -14.12 -15.87
N LYS A 42 5.72 -15.26 -16.54
CA LYS A 42 4.73 -15.72 -17.52
C LYS A 42 3.45 -16.10 -16.79
N VAL A 43 2.34 -15.48 -17.19
CA VAL A 43 1.00 -15.81 -16.68
C VAL A 43 0.31 -16.80 -17.60
N HIS A 44 -0.35 -17.81 -17.03
CA HIS A 44 -1.06 -18.85 -17.78
C HIS A 44 -2.38 -18.36 -18.39
N LYS A 45 -3.00 -17.35 -17.76
CA LYS A 45 -4.21 -16.69 -18.23
C LYS A 45 -4.00 -15.18 -18.21
N LYS A 46 -4.53 -14.48 -19.21
CA LYS A 46 -4.43 -13.02 -19.33
C LYS A 46 -5.55 -12.27 -18.61
N LYS A 47 -6.57 -13.00 -18.13
CA LYS A 47 -7.72 -12.46 -17.41
C LYS A 47 -7.97 -13.29 -16.14
N PRO A 48 -8.48 -12.69 -15.06
CA PRO A 48 -8.95 -13.43 -13.89
C PRO A 48 -10.01 -14.46 -14.27
N VAL A 49 -10.05 -15.56 -13.53
CA VAL A 49 -10.98 -16.68 -13.75
C VAL A 49 -11.82 -16.86 -12.50
N TYR A 50 -13.14 -17.03 -12.67
CA TYR A 50 -14.02 -17.40 -11.59
C TYR A 50 -13.88 -18.89 -11.28
N ALA A 51 -13.77 -19.22 -9.99
CA ALA A 51 -13.74 -20.59 -9.52
C ALA A 51 -14.69 -20.75 -8.33
N SER A 52 -15.49 -21.82 -8.34
CA SER A 52 -16.43 -22.14 -7.27
C SER A 52 -15.74 -22.80 -6.08
N LEU A 53 -14.77 -22.10 -5.49
CA LEU A 53 -13.99 -22.58 -4.35
C LEU A 53 -14.60 -22.08 -3.04
N ALA A 54 -14.69 -22.95 -2.03
CA ALA A 54 -15.24 -22.59 -0.72
C ALA A 54 -14.51 -21.41 -0.07
N VAL A 55 -13.20 -21.32 -0.26
CA VAL A 55 -12.34 -20.24 0.27
C VAL A 55 -12.64 -18.86 -0.34
N LEU A 56 -13.41 -18.80 -1.43
CA LEU A 56 -13.74 -17.57 -2.15
C LEU A 56 -15.21 -17.14 -1.99
N LYS A 57 -15.92 -17.64 -0.97
CA LYS A 57 -17.37 -17.46 -0.79
C LYS A 57 -17.79 -16.38 0.22
N ALA A 58 -16.87 -15.57 0.72
CA ALA A 58 -17.24 -14.49 1.62
C ALA A 58 -18.17 -13.48 0.90
N PRO A 59 -19.37 -13.18 1.46
CA PRO A 59 -20.39 -12.38 0.77
C PRO A 59 -20.08 -10.87 0.75
N ASP A 60 -19.23 -10.40 1.65
CA ASP A 60 -18.92 -8.98 1.87
C ASP A 60 -17.40 -8.68 1.80
N ILE A 61 -16.59 -9.69 1.48
CA ILE A 61 -15.14 -9.56 1.38
C ILE A 61 -14.68 -10.05 0.00
N PRO A 62 -14.04 -9.20 -0.83
CA PRO A 62 -13.44 -9.63 -2.08
C PRO A 62 -12.35 -10.66 -1.78
N SER A 63 -12.54 -11.89 -2.27
CA SER A 63 -11.68 -13.03 -2.00
C SER A 63 -10.99 -13.50 -3.27
N LEU A 64 -9.69 -13.80 -3.19
CA LEU A 64 -8.85 -14.16 -4.33
C LEU A 64 -7.99 -15.37 -4.05
N LEU A 65 -7.81 -16.21 -5.07
CA LEU A 65 -6.79 -17.24 -5.11
C LEU A 65 -5.74 -16.86 -6.16
N ILE A 66 -4.48 -16.77 -5.74
CA ILE A 66 -3.37 -16.44 -6.62
C ILE A 66 -2.54 -17.70 -6.85
N GLU A 67 -2.43 -18.11 -8.11
CA GLU A 67 -1.52 -19.15 -8.55
C GLU A 67 -0.16 -18.54 -8.86
N THR A 68 0.86 -18.84 -8.05
CA THR A 68 2.21 -18.28 -8.22
C THR A 68 3.07 -19.05 -9.21
N GLY A 69 2.65 -20.27 -9.58
CA GLY A 69 3.31 -21.17 -10.52
C GLY A 69 2.91 -22.63 -10.26
N PHE A 70 3.28 -23.52 -11.18
CA PHE A 70 2.99 -24.94 -11.13
C PHE A 70 4.20 -25.74 -10.63
N LEU A 71 4.06 -26.41 -9.49
CA LEU A 71 5.09 -27.35 -8.99
C LEU A 71 5.33 -28.55 -9.92
N SER A 72 4.36 -28.88 -10.78
CA SER A 72 4.52 -29.92 -11.81
C SER A 72 5.50 -29.52 -12.92
N ASN A 73 5.84 -28.23 -13.03
CA ASN A 73 6.84 -27.73 -13.95
C ASN A 73 8.17 -27.52 -13.21
N ARG A 74 9.19 -28.32 -13.55
CA ARG A 74 10.52 -28.25 -12.92
C ARG A 74 11.16 -26.86 -12.92
N TYR A 75 10.95 -26.08 -13.99
CA TYR A 75 11.51 -24.72 -14.06
C TYR A 75 10.83 -23.75 -13.09
N GLU A 76 9.53 -23.90 -12.88
CA GLU A 76 8.74 -23.06 -11.96
C GLU A 76 8.95 -23.51 -10.51
N GLU A 77 9.05 -24.82 -10.26
CA GLU A 77 9.39 -25.38 -8.95
C GLU A 77 10.71 -24.80 -8.41
N ILE A 78 11.76 -24.79 -9.24
CA ILE A 78 13.06 -24.22 -8.86
C ILE A 78 12.94 -22.74 -8.52
N GLN A 79 12.15 -21.97 -9.27
CA GLN A 79 11.91 -20.55 -9.01
C GLN A 79 11.12 -20.36 -7.71
N LEU A 80 10.06 -21.14 -7.50
CA LEU A 80 9.22 -21.08 -6.30
C LEU A 80 9.99 -21.42 -5.02
N ASN A 81 11.06 -22.22 -5.11
CA ASN A 81 11.93 -22.51 -3.97
C ASN A 81 12.96 -21.40 -3.67
N GLN A 82 13.11 -20.39 -4.52
CA GLN A 82 14.08 -19.31 -4.32
C GLN A 82 13.49 -18.17 -3.48
N PRO A 83 14.10 -17.79 -2.34
CA PRO A 83 13.58 -16.72 -1.49
C PRO A 83 13.47 -15.35 -2.20
N ASN A 84 14.40 -15.05 -3.10
CA ASN A 84 14.37 -13.80 -3.87
C ASN A 84 13.21 -13.77 -4.86
N TYR A 85 12.87 -14.90 -5.48
CA TYR A 85 11.71 -15.01 -6.37
C TYR A 85 10.41 -14.79 -5.59
N GLN A 86 10.27 -15.43 -4.43
CA GLN A 86 9.11 -15.24 -3.54
C GLN A 86 8.95 -13.78 -3.10
N LYS A 87 10.05 -13.11 -2.72
CA LYS A 87 10.03 -11.67 -2.38
C LYS A 87 9.59 -10.80 -3.55
N GLN A 88 10.10 -11.07 -4.75
CA GLN A 88 9.70 -10.33 -5.95
C GLN A 88 8.23 -10.59 -6.29
N MET A 89 7.76 -11.82 -6.19
CA MET A 89 6.34 -12.17 -6.38
C MET A 89 5.44 -11.43 -5.39
N ALA A 90 5.78 -11.48 -4.09
CA ALA A 90 5.06 -10.75 -3.05
C ALA A 90 5.03 -9.24 -3.32
N TYR A 91 6.16 -8.67 -3.78
CA TYR A 91 6.23 -7.27 -4.15
C TYR A 91 5.32 -6.93 -5.34
N ARG A 92 5.21 -7.80 -6.35
CA ARG A 92 4.27 -7.60 -7.47
C ARG A 92 2.81 -7.68 -7.05
N ILE A 93 2.47 -8.60 -6.14
CA ILE A 93 1.14 -8.69 -5.56
C ILE A 93 0.82 -7.39 -4.81
N PHE A 94 1.72 -6.93 -3.96
CA PHE A 94 1.59 -5.66 -3.24
C PHE A 94 1.37 -4.47 -4.18
N LEU A 95 2.16 -4.36 -5.25
CA LEU A 95 2.00 -3.30 -6.24
C LEU A 95 0.64 -3.34 -6.94
N GLY A 96 0.14 -4.54 -7.24
CA GLY A 96 -1.19 -4.71 -7.83
C GLY A 96 -2.31 -4.28 -6.91
N ILE A 97 -2.24 -4.67 -5.63
CA ILE A 97 -3.17 -4.23 -4.59
C ILE A 97 -3.13 -2.71 -4.44
N ARG A 98 -1.92 -2.12 -4.39
CA ARG A 98 -1.75 -0.67 -4.28
C ARG A 98 -2.34 0.05 -5.50
N SER A 99 -2.06 -0.43 -6.72
CA SER A 99 -2.61 0.10 -7.97
C SER A 99 -4.14 0.09 -7.98
N TYR A 100 -4.75 -0.99 -7.50
CA TYR A 100 -6.21 -1.09 -7.37
C TYR A 100 -6.78 -0.03 -6.43
N TYR A 101 -6.21 0.15 -5.24
CA TYR A 101 -6.69 1.14 -4.27
C TYR A 101 -6.37 2.59 -4.64
N GLU A 102 -5.31 2.83 -5.42
CA GLU A 102 -5.05 4.14 -6.01
C GLU A 102 -6.13 4.53 -7.03
N LYS A 103 -6.67 3.54 -7.78
CA LYS A 103 -7.75 3.73 -8.77
C LYS A 103 -9.14 3.76 -8.14
N ASN A 104 -9.35 2.98 -7.09
CA ASN A 104 -10.58 2.88 -6.32
C ASN A 104 -10.30 3.37 -4.90
N PRO A 105 -10.15 4.69 -4.69
CA PRO A 105 -9.89 5.21 -3.37
C PRO A 105 -11.07 4.88 -2.48
N LEU A 106 -10.91 3.88 -1.59
CA LEU A 106 -11.81 3.71 -0.47
C LEU A 106 -11.80 5.05 0.28
N ASN A 107 -12.95 5.70 0.42
CA ASN A 107 -13.07 6.91 1.25
C ASN A 107 -12.51 6.65 2.67
N ASP A 108 -12.51 5.39 3.13
CA ASP A 108 -11.97 4.94 4.41
C ASP A 108 -10.44 4.70 4.41
N LEU A 109 -9.85 4.06 3.38
CA LEU A 109 -8.40 3.79 3.34
C LEU A 109 -7.56 5.03 3.04
N LYS A 110 -8.09 5.98 2.25
CA LYS A 110 -7.45 7.30 2.06
C LYS A 110 -7.25 8.00 3.39
N SER A 111 -8.20 7.89 4.32
CA SER A 111 -8.07 8.49 5.65
C SER A 111 -6.94 7.85 6.47
N ARG A 112 -6.74 6.53 6.33
CA ARG A 112 -5.72 5.76 7.07
C ARG A 112 -4.30 5.94 6.52
N ILE A 113 -4.16 5.94 5.20
CA ILE A 113 -2.87 6.23 4.54
C ILE A 113 -2.51 7.71 4.69
N ASP A 114 -3.48 8.62 4.55
CA ASP A 114 -3.26 10.03 4.88
C ASP A 114 -2.94 10.21 6.36
N SER A 115 -3.51 9.40 7.27
CA SER A 115 -3.20 9.48 8.70
C SER A 115 -1.81 8.95 9.04
N ASP A 116 -1.30 7.90 8.39
CA ASP A 116 0.08 7.45 8.57
C ASP A 116 1.07 8.44 7.94
N SER A 117 0.68 9.05 6.82
CA SER A 117 1.41 10.16 6.20
C SER A 117 1.33 11.47 7.01
N ARG A 118 0.27 11.63 7.83
CA ARG A 118 0.11 12.71 8.82
C ARG A 118 0.74 12.35 10.17
N GLY A 119 0.97 11.09 10.50
CA GLY A 119 1.68 10.66 11.72
C GLY A 119 3.13 11.15 11.76
N ASN A 120 3.74 11.34 10.58
CA ASN A 120 5.04 11.99 10.41
C ASN A 120 4.95 13.46 9.95
N LYS A 121 3.75 14.06 9.82
CA LYS A 121 3.57 15.44 9.31
C LYS A 121 2.77 16.35 10.24
N ALA A 122 2.07 15.81 11.23
CA ALA A 122 1.23 16.52 12.17
C ALA A 122 1.79 16.40 13.58
N LEU A 123 2.92 17.11 13.83
CA LEU A 123 3.13 17.95 15.03
C LEU A 123 4.54 18.58 15.08
N ALA A 124 5.31 18.63 13.98
CA ALA A 124 6.48 19.51 13.94
C ALA A 124 5.99 20.97 13.77
N SER A 125 5.67 21.64 14.87
CA SER A 125 5.67 23.10 14.84
C SER A 125 7.06 23.52 14.36
N THR A 126 7.17 24.29 13.29
CA THR A 126 8.49 24.59 12.73
C THR A 126 9.15 25.71 13.53
N ALA A 127 10.35 25.47 14.06
CA ALA A 127 11.23 26.51 14.59
C ALA A 127 12.33 26.84 13.55
N THR A 128 12.99 27.98 13.73
CA THR A 128 14.15 28.35 12.92
C THR A 128 15.43 28.19 13.73
N HIS A 129 16.45 27.59 13.11
CA HIS A 129 17.81 27.46 13.65
C HIS A 129 18.76 28.24 12.75
N THR A 130 19.56 29.12 13.34
CA THR A 130 20.62 29.83 12.60
C THR A 130 21.92 29.04 12.75
N VAL A 131 22.47 28.57 11.63
CA VAL A 131 23.68 27.75 11.58
C VAL A 131 24.85 28.52 12.17
N GLN A 132 25.49 27.97 13.20
CA GLN A 132 26.66 28.58 13.82
C GLN A 132 27.97 28.17 13.13
N LYS A 133 29.05 28.96 13.34
CA LYS A 133 30.37 28.66 12.77
C LYS A 133 30.84 27.28 13.24
N GLY A 134 31.07 26.36 12.29
CA GLY A 134 31.50 24.98 12.57
C GLY A 134 30.36 23.96 12.72
N GLU A 135 29.09 24.35 12.50
CA GLU A 135 27.99 23.40 12.39
C GLU A 135 27.84 22.85 10.95
N TYR A 136 27.36 21.61 10.85
CA TYR A 136 27.08 20.93 9.59
C TYR A 136 25.75 20.18 9.68
N LEU A 137 25.14 19.87 8.54
CA LEU A 137 23.75 19.41 8.45
C LEU A 137 23.47 18.18 9.33
N ALA A 138 24.38 17.22 9.38
CA ALA A 138 24.23 16.02 10.22
C ALA A 138 24.24 16.32 11.73
N LYS A 139 25.05 17.29 12.19
CA LYS A 139 25.08 17.71 13.59
C LYS A 139 23.78 18.40 14.01
N ILE A 140 23.20 19.20 13.10
CA ILE A 140 21.93 19.87 13.31
C ILE A 140 20.80 18.84 13.31
N ALA A 141 20.78 17.93 12.34
CA ALA A 141 19.79 16.86 12.26
C ALA A 141 19.75 16.01 13.55
N ALA A 142 20.92 15.62 14.07
CA ALA A 142 21.03 14.89 15.33
C ALA A 142 20.53 15.69 16.55
N ARG A 143 20.74 17.02 16.58
CA ARG A 143 20.25 17.88 17.66
C ARG A 143 18.72 17.90 17.74
N TYR A 144 18.05 17.84 16.60
CA TYR A 144 16.61 17.95 16.46
C TYR A 144 15.91 16.59 16.25
N ASP A 145 16.63 15.49 16.41
CA ASP A 145 16.13 14.11 16.28
C ASP A 145 15.43 13.85 14.93
N VAL A 146 15.99 14.39 13.86
CA VAL A 146 15.51 14.18 12.48
C VAL A 146 16.58 13.58 11.61
N SER A 147 16.15 12.89 10.55
CA SER A 147 17.09 12.39 9.55
C SER A 147 17.67 13.54 8.71
N ILE A 148 18.90 13.35 8.18
CA ILE A 148 19.52 14.31 7.26
C ILE A 148 18.63 14.54 6.03
N ALA A 149 18.04 13.46 5.50
CA ALA A 149 17.14 13.52 4.35
C ALA A 149 15.88 14.34 4.63
N GLU A 150 15.33 14.24 5.83
CA GLU A 150 14.16 15.00 6.27
C GLU A 150 14.48 16.48 6.48
N LEU A 151 15.58 16.79 7.18
CA LEU A 151 16.04 18.16 7.36
C LEU A 151 16.37 18.84 6.01
N ARG A 152 16.96 18.09 5.07
CA ARG A 152 17.21 18.51 3.70
C ARG A 152 15.92 18.81 2.94
N ARG A 153 14.94 17.91 3.01
CA ARG A 153 13.62 18.08 2.37
C ARG A 153 12.87 19.28 2.93
N MET A 154 12.88 19.47 4.25
CA MET A 154 12.20 20.59 4.92
C MET A 154 12.79 21.96 4.56
N ASN A 155 14.07 21.99 4.22
CA ASN A 155 14.80 23.21 3.84
C ASN A 155 15.07 23.32 2.33
N SER A 156 14.51 22.42 1.52
CA SER A 156 14.74 22.34 0.07
C SER A 156 16.22 22.38 -0.33
N LEU A 157 17.10 21.81 0.50
CA LEU A 157 18.54 21.83 0.24
C LEU A 157 18.89 20.78 -0.83
N LYS A 158 19.78 21.14 -1.75
CA LYS A 158 20.26 20.25 -2.82
C LYS A 158 21.50 19.45 -2.43
N SER A 159 22.19 19.86 -1.37
CA SER A 159 23.38 19.23 -0.82
C SER A 159 23.37 19.30 0.71
N ASP A 160 24.30 18.58 1.33
CA ASP A 160 24.44 18.54 2.79
C ASP A 160 25.32 19.69 3.33
N THR A 161 25.73 20.61 2.44
CA THR A 161 26.55 21.79 2.77
C THR A 161 25.68 22.90 3.33
N VAL A 162 26.01 23.37 4.54
CA VAL A 162 25.37 24.50 5.20
C VAL A 162 26.41 25.54 5.58
N HIS A 163 26.07 26.82 5.48
CA HIS A 163 27.00 27.92 5.74
C HIS A 163 26.63 28.62 7.06
N ALA A 164 27.63 29.14 7.76
CA ALA A 164 27.38 29.93 8.97
C ALA A 164 26.49 31.14 8.66
N GLY A 165 25.48 31.39 9.50
CA GLY A 165 24.47 32.42 9.30
C GLY A 165 23.25 31.98 8.46
N GLN A 166 23.27 30.77 7.88
CA GLN A 166 22.11 30.23 7.17
C GLN A 166 20.98 29.89 8.15
N ILE A 167 19.75 30.24 7.80
CA ILE A 167 18.56 29.92 8.61
C ILE A 167 17.93 28.63 8.07
N LEU A 168 17.79 27.64 8.94
CA LEU A 168 17.15 26.36 8.66
C LEU A 168 15.85 26.24 9.45
N LYS A 169 14.80 25.78 8.78
CA LYS A 169 13.59 25.23 9.39
C LYS A 169 13.95 23.92 10.07
N VAL A 170 13.59 23.79 11.34
CA VAL A 170 13.81 22.60 12.19
C VAL A 170 12.50 22.25 12.90
N PRO A 171 12.25 20.98 13.27
CA PRO A 171 11.09 20.68 14.10
C PRO A 171 11.26 21.31 15.49
N LYS A 172 10.18 21.85 16.04
CA LYS A 172 10.06 22.26 17.43
C LYS A 172 9.72 21.01 18.24
N LYS A 173 10.44 20.85 19.36
CA LYS A 173 10.10 19.86 20.39
C LYS A 173 8.86 20.28 21.16
#